data_AF-A0A2V5HUE3-F1
#
_entry.id   AF-A0A2V5HUE3-F1
#
_cell.length_a   1.000
_cell.length_b   1.000
_cell.length_c   1.000
_cell.angle_alpha   90.00
_cell.angle_beta   90.00
_cell.angle_gamma   90.00
#
_symmetry.space_group_name_H-M   'P 1'
#
loop_
_entity.id
_entity.type
_entity.pdbx_description
1 polymer ?
#
loop_
_entity_poly.entity_id
_entity_poly.type
_entity_poly.pdbx_seq_one_letter_code
_entity_poly.pdbx_strand_id
1 'polypeptide(L)'
;MTCVPILLFTGIALASNTPTLIPTPEALQVENLPLNLGTIAAIVYSMFYILLEPVAGALATPLIIGSAAGANHLLSAYGTSANYWFGGVHVVSWLAQFVGHGAFEKRAPALLDNLVQALLLAPLFIWMEILFFFGYRPELKKRYHESVNKEVAAFKAQKNKASK
;
A
#
# COMPACT_ATOMS: atom_id res chain seq x y z
N MET A 1 0.25 2.88 10.91
CA MET A 1 0.12 3.85 9.78
C MET A 1 1.39 3.93 8.94
N THR A 2 2.58 4.13 9.52
CA THR A 2 3.83 4.33 8.77
C THR A 2 4.31 3.11 7.95
N CYS A 3 4.05 1.88 8.41
CA CYS A 3 4.56 0.67 7.74
C CYS A 3 3.83 0.31 6.44
N VAL A 4 2.59 0.75 6.23
CA VAL A 4 1.79 0.30 5.08
C VAL A 4 2.32 0.86 3.74
N PRO A 5 2.64 2.16 3.59
CA PRO A 5 3.24 2.65 2.35
C PRO A 5 4.61 2.00 2.07
N ILE A 6 5.37 1.69 3.12
CA ILE A 6 6.66 0.98 3.03
C ILE A 6 6.44 -0.44 2.51
N LEU A 7 5.41 -1.14 3.00
CA LEU A 7 5.07 -2.48 2.54
C LEU A 7 4.58 -2.49 1.09
N LEU A 8 3.82 -1.48 0.66
CA LEU A 8 3.46 -1.31 -0.74
C LEU A 8 4.70 -1.13 -1.62
N PHE A 9 5.60 -0.21 -1.24
CA PHE A 9 6.83 0.04 -1.99
C PHE A 9 7.73 -1.19 -2.08
N THR A 10 8.06 -1.78 -0.92
CA THR A 10 8.93 -2.97 -0.89
C THR A 10 8.27 -4.18 -1.54
N GLY A 11 6.94 -4.30 -1.49
CA GLY A 11 6.20 -5.33 -2.23
C GLY A 11 6.32 -5.16 -3.75
N ILE A 12 6.15 -3.92 -4.25
CA ILE A 12 6.40 -3.59 -5.66
C ILE A 12 7.85 -3.91 -6.03
N ALA A 13 8.81 -3.52 -5.20
CA ALA A 13 10.24 -3.74 -5.46
C ALA A 13 10.60 -5.23 -5.50
N LEU A 14 10.11 -6.02 -4.55
CA LEU A 14 10.34 -7.47 -4.55
C LEU A 14 9.68 -8.12 -5.78
N ALA A 15 8.49 -7.69 -6.17
CA ALA A 15 7.81 -8.15 -7.39
C ALA A 15 8.56 -7.77 -8.67
N SER A 16 9.31 -6.66 -8.69
CA SER A 16 10.13 -6.24 -9.84
C SER A 16 11.29 -7.19 -10.18
N ASN A 17 11.59 -8.19 -9.34
CA ASN A 17 12.58 -9.22 -9.66
C ASN A 17 12.16 -10.19 -10.77
N THR A 18 10.87 -10.22 -11.14
CA THR A 18 10.42 -11.02 -12.28
C THR A 18 10.98 -10.44 -13.58
N PRO A 19 11.26 -11.28 -14.60
CA PRO A 19 11.57 -10.76 -15.93
C PRO A 19 10.40 -9.95 -16.50
N THR A 20 10.63 -9.22 -17.58
CA THR A 20 9.55 -8.59 -18.35
C THR A 20 8.54 -9.66 -18.76
N LEU A 21 7.30 -9.50 -18.30
CA LEU A 21 6.21 -10.46 -18.53
C LEU A 21 5.47 -10.15 -19.83
N ILE A 22 5.40 -8.87 -20.19
CA ILE A 22 4.74 -8.39 -21.42
C ILE A 22 5.79 -7.67 -22.27
N PRO A 23 6.32 -8.30 -23.33
CA PRO A 23 7.27 -7.65 -24.21
C PRO A 23 6.58 -6.53 -25.01
N THR A 24 7.20 -5.36 -25.07
CA THR A 24 6.72 -4.22 -25.85
C THR A 24 7.70 -3.87 -26.98
N PRO A 25 7.20 -3.36 -28.12
CA PRO A 25 8.06 -2.77 -29.15
C PRO A 25 8.97 -1.70 -28.56
N GLU A 26 10.15 -1.51 -29.15
CA GLU A 26 11.17 -0.56 -28.68
C GLU A 26 10.60 0.87 -28.47
N ALA A 27 9.70 1.30 -29.35
CA ALA A 27 9.02 2.59 -29.27
C ALA A 27 8.11 2.78 -28.03
N LEU A 28 7.72 1.70 -27.34
CA LEU A 28 6.88 1.72 -26.14
C LEU A 28 7.66 1.33 -24.87
N GLN A 29 8.97 1.13 -24.96
CA GLN A 29 9.79 0.86 -23.79
C GLN A 29 10.06 2.15 -23.04
N VAL A 30 9.75 2.13 -21.74
CA VAL A 30 10.02 3.25 -20.83
C VAL A 30 11.16 2.85 -19.91
N GLU A 31 12.15 3.72 -19.79
CA GLU A 31 13.33 3.48 -18.95
C GLU A 31 12.92 3.18 -17.51
N ASN A 32 13.52 2.14 -16.92
CA ASN A 32 13.25 1.66 -15.56
C ASN A 32 11.79 1.22 -15.30
N LEU A 33 10.94 1.12 -16.34
CA LEU A 33 9.56 0.64 -16.22
C LEU A 33 9.29 -0.53 -17.18
N PRO A 34 10.09 -1.62 -17.15
CA PRO A 34 9.74 -2.83 -17.87
C PRO A 34 8.40 -3.37 -17.35
N LEU A 35 7.57 -3.97 -18.21
CA LEU A 35 6.32 -4.61 -17.79
C LEU A 35 6.57 -5.97 -17.09
N ASN A 36 7.33 -5.92 -16.00
CA ASN A 36 7.46 -6.98 -15.01
C ASN A 36 6.33 -6.89 -13.98
N LEU A 37 6.29 -7.83 -13.03
CA LEU A 37 5.21 -7.91 -12.04
C LEU A 37 5.11 -6.65 -11.17
N GLY A 38 6.24 -6.04 -10.79
CA GLY A 38 6.25 -4.82 -9.99
C GLY A 38 5.64 -3.61 -10.71
N THR A 39 6.03 -3.37 -11.96
CA THR A 39 5.45 -2.29 -12.78
C THR A 39 3.97 -2.53 -13.06
N ILE A 40 3.58 -3.77 -13.37
CA ILE A 40 2.16 -4.14 -13.57
C ILE A 40 1.37 -3.89 -12.30
N ALA A 41 1.88 -4.30 -11.13
CA ALA A 41 1.24 -4.04 -9.86
C ALA A 41 1.07 -2.52 -9.62
N ALA A 42 2.12 -1.73 -9.86
CA ALA A 42 2.07 -0.27 -9.72
C ALA A 42 1.00 0.39 -10.63
N ILE A 43 0.86 -0.09 -11.87
CA ILE A 43 -0.20 0.35 -12.80
C ILE A 43 -1.58 -0.04 -12.26
N VAL A 44 -1.77 -1.28 -11.81
CA VAL A 44 -3.04 -1.77 -11.23
C VAL A 44 -3.43 -0.96 -10.00
N TYR A 45 -2.51 -0.73 -9.06
CA TYR A 45 -2.74 0.11 -7.89
C TYR A 45 -3.13 1.55 -8.28
N SER A 46 -2.42 2.15 -9.23
CA SER A 46 -2.70 3.51 -9.71
C SER A 46 -4.10 3.61 -10.33
N MET A 47 -4.45 2.69 -11.25
CA MET A 47 -5.78 2.64 -11.87
C MET A 47 -6.86 2.42 -10.82
N PHE A 48 -6.66 1.47 -9.90
CA PHE A 48 -7.62 1.17 -8.84
C PHE A 48 -7.87 2.40 -7.95
N TYR A 49 -6.82 3.14 -7.60
CA TYR A 49 -6.97 4.34 -6.77
C TYR A 49 -7.64 5.49 -7.51
N ILE A 50 -7.34 5.69 -8.79
CA ILE A 50 -8.05 6.66 -9.63
C ILE A 50 -9.54 6.31 -9.74
N LEU A 51 -9.88 5.03 -9.90
CA LEU A 51 -11.27 4.58 -9.98
C LEU A 51 -12.05 4.81 -8.67
N LEU A 52 -11.38 4.68 -7.52
CA LEU A 52 -12.00 4.92 -6.21
C LEU A 52 -12.11 6.41 -5.87
N GLU A 53 -11.05 7.17 -6.13
CA GLU A 53 -10.97 8.60 -5.84
C GLU A 53 -10.08 9.25 -6.92
N PRO A 54 -10.66 9.87 -7.97
CA PRO A 54 -9.90 10.30 -9.14
C PRO A 54 -8.77 11.29 -8.84
N VAL A 55 -8.96 12.22 -7.91
CA VAL A 55 -7.97 13.27 -7.65
C VAL A 55 -6.87 12.74 -6.74
N ALA A 56 -7.23 12.12 -5.61
CA ALA A 56 -6.30 11.49 -4.69
C ALA A 56 -5.53 10.35 -5.35
N GLY A 57 -6.20 9.53 -6.16
CA GLY A 57 -5.57 8.46 -6.94
C GLY A 57 -4.61 8.99 -8.00
N ALA A 58 -4.99 10.05 -8.73
CA ALA A 58 -4.09 10.70 -9.68
C ALA A 58 -2.85 11.30 -8.98
N LEU A 59 -3.02 11.89 -7.79
CA LEU A 59 -1.92 12.41 -6.98
C LEU A 59 -1.02 11.30 -6.41
N ALA A 60 -1.56 10.12 -6.11
CA ALA A 60 -0.79 8.96 -5.65
C ALA A 60 -0.01 8.27 -6.78
N THR A 61 -0.54 8.32 -8.01
CA THR A 61 0.03 7.65 -9.19
C THR A 61 1.52 7.95 -9.42
N PRO A 62 2.01 9.20 -9.44
CA PRO A 62 3.44 9.47 -9.63
C PRO A 62 4.30 8.88 -8.51
N LEU A 63 3.78 8.79 -7.28
CA LEU A 63 4.49 8.14 -6.17
C LEU A 63 4.58 6.62 -6.40
N ILE A 64 3.47 5.99 -6.79
CA ILE A 64 3.40 4.53 -7.01
C ILE A 64 4.24 4.11 -8.21
N ILE A 65 4.08 4.79 -9.36
CA ILE A 65 4.85 4.52 -10.57
C ILE A 65 6.33 4.89 -10.38
N GLY A 66 6.62 6.03 -9.75
CA GLY A 66 7.98 6.42 -9.40
C GLY A 66 8.65 5.41 -8.47
N SER A 67 7.89 4.78 -7.59
CA SER A 67 8.39 3.70 -6.72
C SER A 67 8.77 2.44 -7.51
N ALA A 68 7.99 2.06 -8.53
CA ALA A 68 8.34 0.96 -9.43
C ALA A 68 9.58 1.31 -10.27
N ALA A 69 9.66 2.52 -10.82
CA ALA A 69 10.80 3.00 -11.58
C ALA A 69 12.08 2.99 -10.72
N GLY A 70 12.01 3.55 -9.51
CA GLY A 70 13.12 3.57 -8.56
C GLY A 70 13.53 2.16 -8.13
N ALA A 71 12.58 1.27 -7.88
CA ALA A 71 12.89 -0.12 -7.53
C ALA A 71 13.61 -0.86 -8.66
N ASN A 72 13.11 -0.77 -9.89
CA ASN A 72 13.77 -1.37 -11.06
C ASN A 72 15.17 -0.81 -11.28
N HIS A 73 15.35 0.51 -11.13
CA HIS A 73 16.67 1.14 -11.21
C HIS A 73 17.62 0.60 -10.14
N LEU A 74 17.19 0.56 -8.87
CA LEU A 74 17.99 0.06 -7.76
C LEU A 74 18.34 -1.42 -7.89
N LEU A 75 17.41 -2.24 -8.37
CA LEU A 75 17.66 -3.66 -8.66
C LEU A 75 18.67 -3.83 -9.79
N SER A 76 18.58 -3.03 -10.85
CA SER A 76 19.55 -3.04 -11.95
C SER A 76 20.94 -2.61 -11.47
N ALA A 77 21.02 -1.55 -10.67
CA ALA A 77 22.29 -0.98 -10.20
C ALA A 77 22.99 -1.83 -9.12
N TYR A 78 22.23 -2.44 -8.21
CA TYR A 78 22.78 -3.06 -7.00
C TYR A 78 22.43 -4.55 -6.83
N GLY A 79 21.61 -5.13 -7.71
CA GLY A 79 21.27 -6.55 -7.74
C GLY A 79 20.83 -7.11 -6.39
N THR A 80 21.50 -8.16 -5.93
CA THR A 80 21.17 -8.85 -4.68
C THR A 80 21.24 -7.94 -3.45
N SER A 81 22.12 -6.92 -3.44
CA SER A 81 22.21 -5.98 -2.32
C SER A 81 20.91 -5.19 -2.12
N ALA A 82 20.31 -4.71 -3.22
CA ALA A 82 19.00 -4.05 -3.17
C ALA A 82 17.92 -4.99 -2.64
N ASN A 83 17.92 -6.27 -3.07
CA ASN A 83 16.98 -7.27 -2.58
C ASN A 83 17.10 -7.53 -1.08
N TYR A 84 18.31 -7.59 -0.52
CA TYR A 84 18.50 -7.75 0.92
C TYR A 84 17.84 -6.62 1.69
N TRP A 85 18.03 -5.37 1.25
CA TRP A 85 17.40 -4.22 1.89
C TRP A 85 15.88 -4.20 1.72
N PHE A 86 15.36 -4.43 0.52
CA PHE A 86 13.91 -4.49 0.28
C PHE A 86 13.25 -5.59 1.11
N GLY A 87 13.83 -6.80 1.12
CA GLY A 87 13.32 -7.92 1.92
C GLY A 87 13.40 -7.66 3.42
N GLY A 88 14.53 -7.15 3.90
CA GLY A 88 14.71 -6.80 5.32
C GLY A 88 13.69 -5.76 5.79
N VAL A 89 13.54 -4.67 5.05
CA VAL A 89 12.55 -3.63 5.36
C VAL A 89 11.12 -4.16 5.27
N HIS A 90 10.81 -5.02 4.30
CA HIS A 90 9.50 -5.65 4.15
C HIS A 90 9.13 -6.50 5.37
N VAL A 91 10.04 -7.38 5.80
CA VAL A 91 9.84 -8.26 6.97
C VAL A 91 9.71 -7.44 8.25
N VAL A 92 10.62 -6.49 8.49
CA VAL A 92 10.57 -5.63 9.68
C VAL A 92 9.28 -4.83 9.73
N SER A 93 8.82 -4.31 8.60
CA SER A 93 7.54 -3.57 8.51
C SER A 93 6.35 -4.45 8.85
N TRP A 94 6.32 -5.70 8.38
CA TRP A 94 5.29 -6.67 8.75
C TRP A 94 5.30 -7.00 10.24
N LEU A 95 6.47 -7.29 10.81
CA LEU A 95 6.63 -7.57 12.23
C LEU A 95 6.14 -6.38 13.07
N ALA A 96 6.53 -5.16 12.70
CA ALA A 96 6.07 -3.94 13.38
C ALA A 96 4.54 -3.79 13.30
N GLN A 97 3.91 -4.11 12.16
CA GLN A 97 2.45 -4.09 12.05
C GLN A 97 1.77 -5.12 12.95
N PHE A 98 2.25 -6.37 12.96
CA PHE A 98 1.66 -7.42 13.80
C PHE A 98 1.84 -7.13 15.29
N VAL A 99 3.01 -6.63 15.70
CA VAL A 99 3.23 -6.18 17.08
C VAL A 99 2.33 -4.99 17.42
N GLY A 100 2.20 -4.01 16.52
CA GLY A 100 1.27 -2.88 16.64
C GLY A 100 -0.17 -3.33 16.95
N HIS A 101 -0.73 -4.15 16.06
CA HIS A 101 -2.11 -4.63 16.17
C HIS A 101 -2.31 -5.59 17.36
N GLY A 102 -1.38 -6.51 17.59
CA GLY A 102 -1.48 -7.52 18.64
C GLY A 102 -1.24 -6.98 20.04
N ALA A 103 -0.14 -6.26 20.26
CA ALA A 103 0.27 -5.82 21.59
C ALA A 103 -0.43 -4.53 22.02
N PHE A 104 -0.56 -3.55 21.11
CA PHE A 104 -1.07 -2.22 21.45
C PHE A 104 -2.56 -2.08 21.17
N GLU A 105 -3.04 -2.56 20.02
CA GLU A 105 -4.46 -2.45 19.66
C GLU A 105 -5.30 -3.61 20.19
N LYS A 106 -4.65 -4.71 20.62
CA LYS A 106 -5.30 -5.97 21.05
C LYS A 106 -6.39 -6.41 20.08
N ARG A 107 -6.09 -6.27 18.78
CA ARG A 107 -6.98 -6.50 17.65
C ARG A 107 -6.29 -7.42 16.64
N ALA A 108 -7.07 -8.31 16.04
CA ALA A 108 -6.59 -9.05 14.88
C ALA A 108 -6.37 -8.06 13.71
N PRO A 109 -5.27 -8.18 12.95
CA PRO A 109 -5.09 -7.36 11.76
C PRO A 109 -6.15 -7.72 10.72
N ALA A 110 -6.73 -6.70 10.06
CA ALA A 110 -7.80 -6.86 9.05
C ALA A 110 -7.42 -7.76 7.85
N LEU A 111 -6.12 -8.03 7.70
CA LEU A 111 -5.57 -8.97 6.72
C LEU A 111 -6.05 -10.41 6.93
N LEU A 112 -6.40 -10.78 8.17
CA LEU A 112 -6.95 -12.10 8.48
C LEU A 112 -8.41 -12.27 8.04
N ASP A 113 -9.13 -11.15 7.86
CA ASP A 113 -10.54 -11.15 7.45
C ASP A 113 -10.69 -11.04 5.93
N ASN A 114 -9.93 -10.13 5.30
CA ASN A 114 -9.92 -9.96 3.85
C ASN A 114 -8.57 -9.40 3.36
N LEU A 115 -7.64 -10.30 3.05
CA LEU A 115 -6.26 -9.97 2.66
C LEU A 115 -6.21 -9.02 1.45
N VAL A 116 -6.98 -9.30 0.40
CA VAL A 116 -6.96 -8.52 -0.84
C VAL A 116 -7.47 -7.10 -0.59
N GLN A 117 -8.59 -6.97 0.09
CA GLN A 117 -9.16 -5.67 0.43
C GLN A 117 -8.21 -4.87 1.35
N ALA A 118 -7.61 -5.53 2.34
CA ALA A 118 -6.68 -4.88 3.25
C ALA A 118 -5.41 -4.40 2.53
N LEU A 119 -4.81 -5.20 1.65
CA LEU A 119 -3.62 -4.79 0.89
C LEU A 119 -3.91 -3.68 -0.11
N LEU A 120 -5.04 -3.74 -0.82
CA LEU A 120 -5.40 -2.73 -1.81
C LEU A 120 -5.83 -1.42 -1.15
N LEU A 121 -6.70 -1.45 -0.13
CA LEU A 121 -7.30 -0.23 0.42
C LEU A 121 -6.47 0.43 1.53
N ALA A 122 -5.66 -0.31 2.29
CA ALA A 122 -4.92 0.29 3.42
C ALA A 122 -3.93 1.40 2.98
N PRO A 123 -3.18 1.28 1.87
CA PRO A 123 -2.31 2.38 1.44
C PRO A 123 -3.11 3.61 1.02
N LEU A 124 -4.26 3.42 0.33
CA LEU A 124 -5.16 4.52 -0.01
C LEU A 124 -5.75 5.17 1.24
N PHE A 125 -6.13 4.39 2.27
CA PHE A 125 -6.62 4.92 3.55
C PHE A 125 -5.62 5.92 4.14
N ILE A 126 -4.33 5.56 4.18
CA ILE A 126 -3.28 6.42 4.74
C ILE A 126 -3.02 7.63 3.85
N TRP A 127 -3.05 7.44 2.53
CA TRP A 127 -2.92 8.53 1.59
C TRP A 127 -4.03 9.58 1.76
N MET A 128 -5.28 9.12 1.93
CA MET A 128 -6.42 9.99 2.21
C MET A 128 -6.26 10.76 3.51
N GLU A 129 -5.78 10.13 4.60
CA GLU A 129 -5.50 10.83 5.86
C GLU A 129 -4.45 11.94 5.70
N ILE A 130 -3.42 11.72 4.87
CA ILE A 130 -2.42 12.76 4.54
C ILE A 130 -3.10 13.91 3.78
N LEU A 131 -3.91 13.63 2.77
CA LEU A 131 -4.63 14.67 2.03
C LEU A 131 -5.63 15.43 2.92
N PHE A 132 -6.32 14.72 3.81
CA PHE A 132 -7.24 15.29 4.80
C PHE A 132 -6.54 16.17 5.83
N PHE A 133 -5.27 15.91 6.12
CA PHE A 133 -4.42 16.79 6.92
C PHE A 133 -4.16 18.11 6.19
N PHE A 134 -3.96 18.08 4.87
CA PHE A 134 -3.85 19.28 4.02
C PHE A 134 -5.19 19.94 3.66
N GLY A 135 -6.30 19.52 4.25
CA GLY A 135 -7.62 20.15 4.04
C GLY A 135 -8.39 19.62 2.82
N TYR A 136 -7.95 18.52 2.21
CA TYR A 136 -8.69 17.88 1.11
C TYR A 136 -10.09 17.43 1.57
N ARG A 137 -11.14 17.85 0.85
CA ARG A 137 -12.55 17.40 1.01
C ARG A 137 -13.00 17.22 2.48
N PRO A 138 -13.16 18.30 3.25
CA PRO A 138 -13.48 18.23 4.69
C PRO A 138 -14.80 17.49 5.00
N GLU A 139 -15.80 17.57 4.12
CA GLU A 139 -17.05 16.79 4.25
C GLU A 139 -16.84 15.29 4.08
N LEU A 140 -15.93 14.89 3.18
CA LEU A 140 -15.56 13.49 3.00
C LEU A 140 -14.80 12.99 4.23
N LYS A 141 -13.83 13.78 4.73
CA LYS A 141 -13.11 13.51 5.98
C LYS A 141 -14.06 13.25 7.15
N LYS A 142 -15.09 14.09 7.31
CA LYS A 142 -16.10 13.92 8.36
C LYS A 142 -16.83 12.58 8.25
N ARG A 143 -17.40 12.27 7.09
CA ARG A 143 -18.12 10.98 6.85
C ARG A 143 -17.20 9.77 7.02
N TYR A 144 -15.95 9.91 6.63
CA TYR A 144 -14.92 8.90 6.76
C TYR A 144 -14.62 8.58 8.23
N HIS A 145 -14.33 9.59 9.04
CA HIS A 145 -14.07 9.42 10.48
C HIS A 145 -15.31 8.95 11.24
N GLU A 146 -16.51 9.40 10.87
CA GLU A 146 -17.76 8.87 11.42
C GLU A 146 -17.90 7.36 11.18
N SER A 147 -17.58 6.90 9.96
CA SER A 147 -17.62 5.47 9.61
C SER A 147 -16.59 4.66 10.40
N VAL A 148 -15.35 5.16 10.51
CA VAL A 148 -14.29 4.51 11.31
C VAL A 148 -14.69 4.42 12.79
N ASN A 149 -15.21 5.51 13.36
CA ASN A 149 -15.64 5.54 14.76
C ASN A 149 -16.78 4.56 15.03
N LYS A 150 -17.73 4.43 14.09
CA LYS A 150 -18.82 3.46 14.17
C LYS A 150 -18.29 2.01 14.22
N GLU A 151 -17.37 1.66 13.33
CA GLU A 151 -16.74 0.33 13.30
C GLU A 151 -15.92 0.02 14.57
N VAL A 152 -15.17 1.02 15.07
CA VAL A 152 -14.43 0.89 16.33
C VAL A 152 -15.37 0.68 17.52
N ALA A 153 -16.48 1.42 17.58
CA ALA A 153 -17.48 1.27 18.64
C ALA A 153 -18.17 -0.11 18.58
N ALA A 154 -18.54 -0.57 17.38
CA ALA A 154 -19.15 -1.88 17.18
C ALA A 154 -18.23 -3.01 17.66
N PHE A 155 -16.94 -2.95 17.31
CA PHE A 155 -15.95 -3.92 17.77
C PHE A 155 -15.77 -3.91 19.29
N LYS A 156 -15.68 -2.73 19.92
CA LYS A 156 -15.59 -2.62 21.39
C LYS A 156 -16.81 -3.23 22.07
N ALA A 157 -18.00 -2.99 21.52
CA ALA A 157 -19.25 -3.57 22.04
C ALA A 157 -19.28 -5.10 21.92
N GLN A 158 -18.84 -5.66 20.78
CA GLN A 158 -18.72 -7.11 20.60
C GLN A 158 -17.73 -7.74 21.58
N LYS A 159 -16.56 -7.14 21.77
CA LYS A 159 -15.55 -7.61 22.74
C LYS A 159 -16.08 -7.63 24.17
N ASN A 160 -16.81 -6.59 24.57
CA ASN A 160 -17.42 -6.52 25.91
C ASN A 160 -18.50 -7.58 26.13
N LYS A 161 -19.24 -7.96 25.08
CA LYS A 161 -20.21 -9.06 25.14
C LYS A 161 -19.52 -10.44 25.22
N ALA A 162 -18.42 -10.63 24.49
CA ALA A 162 -17.67 -11.89 24.51
C ALA A 162 -16.85 -12.10 25.80
N SER A 163 -16.65 -11.05 26.60
CA SER A 163 -15.92 -11.11 27.88
C SER A 163 -16.85 -11.21 29.10
N LYS A 164 -18.17 -11.26 28.89
CA LYS A 164 -19.21 -11.51 29.92
C LYS A 164 -19.75 -12.92 29.75
#